data_AF-A0A832A5T2-F1
#
_entry.id   AF-A0A832A5T2-F1
#
_cell.length_a   1.000
_cell.length_b   1.000
_cell.length_c   1.000
_cell.angle_alpha   90.00
_cell.angle_beta   90.00
_cell.angle_gamma   90.00
#
_symmetry.space_group_name_H-M   'P 1'
#
loop_
_entity.id
_entity.type
_entity.pdbx_description
1 polymer ?
#
loop_
_entity_poly.entity_id
_entity_poly.type
_entity_poly.pdbx_seq_one_letter_code
_entity_poly.pdbx_strand_id
1 'polypeptide(L)'
;PDPQAARRALHARYAQWLEHAEAAVRANAIICLIHQANYLLDQQLSALEQAFIEEGGYSEQLATARLARRSRGDRSDPSDPSDPSDPIPRCPRCGRLMALRTAKTGQHAGRQFWGCTAYPDCKGAVEL
;
A
#
# COMPACT_ATOMS: atom_id res chain seq x y z
N PRO A 1 -6.51 -24.39 4.94
CA PRO A 1 -5.54 -25.36 5.46
C PRO A 1 -5.42 -25.27 6.99
N ASP A 2 -5.45 -26.41 7.70
CA ASP A 2 -5.30 -26.46 9.15
C ASP A 2 -3.87 -26.08 9.58
N PRO A 3 -3.68 -24.98 10.34
CA PRO A 3 -2.35 -24.55 10.81
C PRO A 3 -1.64 -25.61 11.67
N GLN A 4 -2.38 -26.45 12.37
CA GLN A 4 -1.81 -27.49 13.23
C GLN A 4 -1.28 -28.67 12.41
N ALA A 5 -1.99 -29.08 11.36
CA ALA A 5 -1.52 -30.08 10.41
C ALA A 5 -0.20 -29.68 9.73
N ALA A 6 -0.08 -28.42 9.29
CA ALA A 6 1.14 -27.90 8.68
C ALA A 6 2.34 -27.93 9.64
N ARG A 7 2.11 -27.53 10.91
CA ARG A 7 3.15 -27.58 11.95
C ARG A 7 3.60 -29.00 12.28
N ARG A 8 2.67 -29.96 12.32
CA ARG A 8 2.98 -31.38 12.52
C ARG A 8 3.80 -31.95 11.37
N ALA A 9 3.46 -31.62 10.12
CA ALA A 9 4.20 -32.06 8.95
C ALA A 9 5.63 -31.50 8.92
N LEU A 10 5.80 -30.21 9.28
CA LEU A 10 7.12 -29.59 9.39
C LEU A 10 7.97 -30.27 10.46
N HIS A 11 7.39 -30.55 11.64
CA HIS A 11 8.09 -31.26 12.70
C HIS A 11 8.52 -32.66 12.26
N ALA A 12 7.63 -33.42 11.62
CA ALA A 12 7.91 -34.77 11.13
C ALA A 12 9.11 -34.79 10.15
N ARG A 13 9.27 -33.76 9.31
CA ARG A 13 10.39 -33.64 8.38
C ARG A 13 11.76 -33.51 9.07
N TYR A 14 11.80 -32.91 10.26
CA TYR A 14 13.05 -32.69 11.00
C TYR A 14 13.19 -33.59 12.24
N ALA A 15 12.18 -34.42 12.53
CA ALA A 15 12.09 -35.23 13.74
C ALA A 15 13.34 -36.08 13.97
N GLN A 16 13.92 -36.68 12.93
CA GLN A 16 15.12 -37.51 13.08
C GLN A 16 16.32 -36.79 13.71
N TRP A 17 16.43 -35.47 13.53
CA TRP A 17 17.49 -34.66 14.12
C TRP A 17 17.04 -33.97 15.41
N LEU A 18 15.77 -33.56 15.48
CA LEU A 18 15.22 -32.87 16.65
C LEU A 18 14.93 -33.80 17.83
N GLU A 19 14.67 -35.07 17.58
CA GLU A 19 14.41 -36.10 18.60
C GLU A 19 15.62 -37.02 18.82
N HIS A 20 16.77 -36.69 18.23
CA HIS A 20 17.99 -37.48 18.35
C HIS A 20 18.43 -37.64 19.82
N ALA A 21 18.96 -38.81 20.20
CA ALA A 21 19.35 -39.10 21.59
C ALA A 21 20.41 -38.11 22.12
N GLU A 22 21.40 -37.79 21.29
CA GLU A 22 22.45 -36.83 21.64
C GLU A 22 22.00 -35.37 21.55
N ALA A 23 22.27 -34.62 22.62
CA ALA A 23 21.93 -33.20 22.71
C ALA A 23 22.67 -32.33 21.69
N ALA A 24 23.91 -32.67 21.34
CA ALA A 24 24.70 -31.92 20.37
C ALA A 24 24.07 -31.93 18.97
N VAL A 25 23.56 -33.10 18.54
CA VAL A 25 22.88 -33.25 17.24
C VAL A 25 21.61 -32.39 17.18
N ARG A 26 20.81 -32.40 18.26
CA ARG A 26 19.61 -31.55 18.36
C ARG A 26 19.95 -30.06 18.29
N ALA A 27 20.98 -29.64 19.04
CA ALA A 27 21.42 -28.24 19.05
C ALA A 27 21.88 -27.77 17.67
N ASN A 28 22.69 -28.58 16.98
CA ASN A 28 23.14 -28.28 15.62
C ASN A 28 21.97 -28.16 14.64
N ALA A 29 21.00 -29.07 14.73
CA ALA A 29 19.79 -29.01 13.90
C ALA A 29 18.99 -27.73 14.13
N ILE A 30 18.83 -27.31 15.40
CA ILE A 30 18.14 -26.05 15.74
C ILE A 30 18.88 -24.84 15.17
N ILE A 31 20.21 -24.79 15.29
CA ILE A 31 21.03 -23.70 14.73
C ILE A 31 20.83 -23.62 13.21
N CYS A 32 20.87 -24.75 12.51
CA CYS A 32 20.61 -24.79 11.07
C CYS A 32 19.21 -24.28 10.71
N LEU A 33 18.19 -24.66 11.48
CA LEU A 33 16.81 -24.19 11.25
C LEU A 33 16.65 -22.69 11.51
N ILE A 34 17.33 -22.15 12.53
CA ILE A 34 17.35 -20.70 12.79
C ILE A 34 17.99 -19.96 11.63
N HIS A 35 19.14 -20.43 11.13
CA HIS A 35 19.78 -19.82 9.97
C HIS A 35 18.89 -19.86 8.71
N GLN A 36 18.21 -20.98 8.46
CA GLN A 36 17.26 -21.09 7.34
C GLN A 36 16.08 -20.13 7.50
N ALA A 37 15.53 -20.01 8.71
CA ALA A 37 14.44 -19.09 8.99
C ALA A 37 14.86 -17.63 8.75
N ASN A 38 16.04 -17.23 9.24
CA ASN A 38 16.58 -15.89 9.03
C ASN A 38 16.75 -15.60 7.53
N TYR A 39 17.39 -16.51 6.79
CA TYR A 39 17.56 -16.35 5.35
C TYR A 39 16.24 -16.18 4.60
N LEU A 40 15.22 -16.97 4.95
CA LEU A 40 13.89 -16.88 4.31
C LEU A 40 13.16 -15.59 4.68
N LEU A 41 13.34 -15.09 5.89
CA LEU A 41 12.78 -13.80 6.33
C LEU A 41 13.45 -12.63 5.57
N ASP A 42 14.77 -12.69 5.41
CA ASP A 42 15.52 -11.68 4.65
C ASP A 42 15.09 -11.66 3.18
N GLN A 43 14.92 -12.83 2.56
CA GLN A 43 14.40 -12.94 1.20
C GLN A 43 12.98 -12.36 1.07
N GLN A 44 12.10 -12.61 2.04
CA GLN A 44 10.76 -12.02 2.05
C GLN A 44 10.81 -10.51 2.19
N LEU A 45 11.69 -9.97 3.04
CA LEU A 45 11.87 -8.53 3.20
C LEU A 45 12.35 -7.89 1.89
N SER A 46 13.40 -8.44 1.27
CA SER A 46 13.90 -7.94 -0.01
C SER A 46 12.85 -8.01 -1.12
N ALA A 47 12.04 -9.07 -1.18
CA ALA A 47 10.96 -9.18 -2.15
C ALA A 47 9.89 -8.10 -1.94
N LEU A 48 9.50 -7.83 -0.67
CA LEU A 48 8.56 -6.77 -0.34
C LEU A 48 9.12 -5.37 -0.67
N GLU A 49 10.41 -5.14 -0.43
CA GLU A 49 11.08 -3.89 -0.79
C GLU A 49 11.11 -3.67 -2.30
N GLN A 50 11.44 -4.71 -3.09
CA GLN A 50 11.43 -4.62 -4.55
C GLN A 50 10.02 -4.35 -5.09
N ALA A 51 9.02 -5.08 -4.58
CA ALA A 51 7.62 -4.83 -4.96
C ALA A 51 7.19 -3.40 -4.63
N PHE A 52 7.63 -2.84 -3.49
CA PHE A 52 7.34 -1.46 -3.13
C PHE A 52 8.01 -0.45 -4.10
N ILE A 53 9.22 -0.73 -4.56
CA ILE A 53 9.95 0.13 -5.53
C ILE A 53 9.32 0.03 -6.93
N GLU A 54 8.97 -1.17 -7.38
CA GLU A 54 8.45 -1.42 -8.73
C GLU A 54 6.97 -1.06 -8.89
N GLU A 55 6.13 -1.45 -7.92
CA GLU A 55 4.67 -1.30 -7.99
C GLU A 55 4.15 -0.08 -7.24
N GLY A 56 5.04 0.66 -6.56
CA GLY A 56 4.72 1.80 -5.73
C GLY A 56 4.13 1.39 -4.36
N GLY A 57 4.19 2.32 -3.42
CA GLY A 57 3.68 2.07 -2.06
C GLY A 57 2.15 2.04 -1.96
N TYR A 58 1.63 1.52 -0.84
CA TYR A 58 0.18 1.43 -0.59
C TYR A 58 -0.59 2.73 -0.84
N SER A 59 -0.05 3.87 -0.40
CA SER A 59 -0.68 5.19 -0.60
C SER A 59 -0.79 5.57 -2.08
N GLU A 60 0.24 5.25 -2.88
CA GLU A 60 0.26 5.50 -4.32
C GLU A 60 -0.70 4.57 -5.05
N GLN A 61 -0.69 3.28 -4.72
CA GLN A 61 -1.63 2.30 -5.24
C GLN A 61 -3.08 2.68 -4.92
N LEU A 62 -3.37 3.13 -3.68
CA LEU A 62 -4.71 3.58 -3.28
C LEU A 62 -5.12 4.88 -4.00
N ALA A 63 -4.19 5.82 -4.21
CA ALA A 63 -4.46 7.03 -4.98
C ALA A 63 -4.80 6.70 -6.44
N THR A 64 -4.03 5.81 -7.07
CA THR A 64 -4.28 5.30 -8.42
C THR A 64 -5.63 4.59 -8.51
N ALA A 65 -5.95 3.71 -7.56
CA ALA A 65 -7.24 3.02 -7.49
C ALA A 65 -8.42 3.99 -7.32
N ARG A 66 -8.29 5.02 -6.48
CA ARG A 66 -9.30 6.08 -6.30
C ARG A 66 -9.54 6.86 -7.59
N LEU A 67 -8.47 7.24 -8.30
CA LEU A 67 -8.57 7.92 -9.60
C LEU A 67 -9.24 7.04 -10.65
N ALA A 68 -8.88 5.75 -10.71
CA ALA A 68 -9.48 4.77 -11.61
C ALA A 68 -10.99 4.55 -11.32
N ARG A 69 -11.39 4.51 -10.05
CA ARG A 69 -12.81 4.41 -9.68
C ARG A 69 -13.59 5.66 -10.10
N ARG A 70 -13.01 6.85 -9.92
CA ARG A 70 -13.63 8.12 -10.35
C ARG A 70 -13.73 8.26 -11.87
N SER A 71 -12.75 7.76 -12.63
CA SER A 71 -12.78 7.82 -14.10
C SER A 71 -13.77 6.84 -14.73
N ARG A 72 -14.08 5.72 -14.06
CA ARG A 72 -15.03 4.70 -14.52
C ARG A 72 -16.51 5.10 -14.43
N GLY A 73 -16.83 6.29 -13.96
CA GLY A 73 -18.13 6.91 -14.25
C GLY A 73 -19.29 6.49 -13.36
N ASP A 74 -19.10 6.47 -12.05
CA ASP A 74 -20.22 6.81 -11.16
C ASP A 74 -20.30 8.34 -11.10
N ARG A 75 -20.83 8.92 -12.17
CA ARG A 75 -21.40 10.26 -12.11
C ARG A 75 -22.76 10.04 -11.46
N SER A 76 -22.83 10.10 -10.13
CA SER A 76 -24.09 10.51 -9.52
C SER A 76 -24.53 11.79 -10.23
N ASP A 77 -25.78 11.78 -10.68
CA ASP A 77 -26.42 12.89 -11.35
C ASP A 77 -26.10 14.18 -10.56
N PRO A 78 -25.51 15.23 -11.18
CA PRO A 78 -25.24 16.50 -10.50
C PRO A 78 -26.48 17.16 -9.87
N SER A 79 -27.67 16.61 -10.13
CA SER A 79 -28.98 17.07 -9.67
C SER A 79 -29.51 16.34 -8.42
N ASP A 80 -28.83 15.31 -7.89
CA ASP A 80 -29.26 14.63 -6.65
C ASP A 80 -28.73 15.37 -5.40
N PRO A 81 -29.58 16.05 -4.62
CA PRO A 81 -29.16 16.84 -3.45
C PRO A 81 -28.79 15.98 -2.23
N SER A 82 -28.89 14.64 -2.34
CA SER A 82 -28.78 13.71 -1.20
C SER A 82 -27.37 13.14 -0.98
N ASP A 83 -26.42 13.45 -1.86
CA ASP A 83 -25.04 12.98 -1.78
C ASP A 83 -24.14 14.05 -1.10
N PRO A 84 -23.73 13.89 0.18
CA PRO A 84 -22.94 14.88 0.91
C PRO A 84 -21.46 14.92 0.49
N SER A 85 -21.13 14.38 -0.69
CA SER A 85 -19.78 14.50 -1.21
C SER A 85 -19.57 15.94 -1.71
N ASP A 86 -18.77 16.71 -0.97
CA ASP A 86 -18.36 18.07 -1.36
C ASP A 86 -18.05 18.08 -2.87
N PRO A 87 -18.76 18.89 -3.69
CA PRO A 87 -18.68 18.80 -5.13
C PRO A 87 -17.27 19.24 -5.55
N ILE A 88 -16.41 18.25 -5.81
CA ILE A 88 -15.04 18.49 -6.25
C ILE A 88 -15.14 19.30 -7.55
N PRO A 89 -14.70 20.57 -7.57
CA PRO A 89 -14.88 21.43 -8.73
C PRO A 89 -14.05 20.93 -9.91
N ARG A 90 -14.51 21.25 -11.12
CA ARG A 90 -13.73 21.04 -12.34
C ARG A 90 -12.74 22.18 -12.50
N CYS A 91 -11.56 21.85 -13.02
CA CYS A 91 -10.52 22.83 -13.30
C CYS A 91 -11.01 23.82 -14.38
N PRO A 92 -11.02 25.14 -14.12
CA PRO A 92 -11.47 26.14 -15.09
C PRO A 92 -10.57 26.23 -16.32
N ARG A 93 -9.33 25.72 -16.25
CA ARG A 93 -8.38 25.73 -17.38
C ARG A 93 -8.48 24.54 -18.33
N CYS A 94 -8.87 23.36 -17.84
CA CYS A 94 -8.81 22.14 -18.65
C CYS A 94 -9.97 21.16 -18.41
N GLY A 95 -10.91 21.47 -17.53
CA GLY A 95 -12.10 20.65 -17.25
C GLY A 95 -11.85 19.36 -16.45
N ARG A 96 -10.59 18.98 -16.19
CA ARG A 96 -10.23 17.83 -15.33
C ARG A 96 -10.62 18.08 -13.87
N LEU A 97 -10.84 17.00 -13.11
CA LEU A 97 -11.17 17.08 -11.68
C LEU A 97 -10.04 17.74 -10.89
N MET A 98 -10.40 18.43 -9.81
CA MET A 98 -9.45 19.03 -8.88
C MET A 98 -9.22 18.13 -7.65
N ALA A 99 -8.16 18.39 -6.91
CA ALA A 99 -7.82 17.72 -5.66
C ALA A 99 -7.56 18.77 -4.57
N LEU A 100 -8.06 18.53 -3.36
CA LEU A 100 -7.84 19.39 -2.22
C LEU A 100 -6.36 19.35 -1.83
N ARG A 101 -5.70 20.50 -1.79
CA ARG A 101 -4.28 20.65 -1.45
C ARG A 101 -4.13 21.71 -0.38
N THR A 102 -3.17 21.54 0.52
CA THR A 102 -2.81 22.56 1.51
C THR A 102 -1.57 23.31 1.03
N ALA A 103 -1.62 24.64 1.03
CA ALA A 103 -0.46 25.46 0.71
C ALA A 103 0.62 25.28 1.79
N LYS A 104 1.83 24.89 1.36
CA LYS A 104 2.95 24.61 2.28
C LYS A 104 3.75 25.86 2.63
N THR A 105 3.71 26.91 1.81
CA THR A 105 4.56 28.10 1.92
C THR A 105 3.81 29.36 1.46
N GLY A 106 4.28 30.53 1.92
CA GLY A 106 3.72 31.85 1.55
C GLY A 106 2.62 32.35 2.49
N GLN A 107 1.96 33.45 2.10
CA GLN A 107 0.94 34.14 2.91
C GLN A 107 -0.31 33.30 3.17
N HIS A 108 -0.55 32.27 2.34
CA HIS A 108 -1.66 31.34 2.48
C HIS A 108 -1.22 29.98 3.04
N ALA A 109 -0.02 29.87 3.61
CA ALA A 109 0.45 28.62 4.21
C ALA A 109 -0.58 28.08 5.24
N GLY A 110 -0.86 26.79 5.16
CA GLY A 110 -1.87 26.11 5.97
C GLY A 110 -3.30 26.20 5.42
N ARG A 111 -3.60 27.09 4.48
CA ARG A 111 -4.91 27.14 3.82
C ARG A 111 -5.04 26.04 2.77
N GLN A 112 -6.22 25.47 2.67
CA GLN A 112 -6.56 24.51 1.63
C GLN A 112 -7.02 25.24 0.36
N PHE A 113 -6.80 24.64 -0.80
CA PHE A 113 -7.28 25.10 -2.09
C PHE A 113 -7.48 23.90 -3.02
N TRP A 114 -8.30 24.06 -4.04
CA TRP A 114 -8.45 23.06 -5.09
C TRP A 114 -7.32 23.22 -6.11
N GLY A 115 -6.52 22.19 -6.32
CA GLY A 115 -5.48 22.14 -7.37
C GLY A 115 -5.81 21.13 -8.46
N CYS A 116 -5.51 21.46 -9.72
CA CYS A 116 -5.74 20.55 -10.84
C CYS A 116 -4.98 19.22 -10.67
N THR A 117 -5.65 18.10 -10.95
CA THR A 117 -5.03 16.75 -10.93
C THR A 117 -3.96 16.56 -12.00
N ALA A 118 -3.96 17.38 -13.04
CA ALA A 118 -3.00 17.35 -14.14
C ALA A 118 -1.80 18.30 -13.95
N TYR A 119 -1.52 18.76 -12.74
CA TYR A 119 -0.28 19.47 -12.46
C TYR A 119 0.92 18.51 -12.65
N PRO A 120 2.04 18.94 -13.29
CA PRO A 120 2.43 20.31 -13.64
C PRO A 120 1.89 20.85 -14.97
N ASP A 121 1.36 20.00 -15.85
CA ASP A 121 0.90 20.36 -17.20
C ASP A 121 -0.26 21.37 -17.19
N CYS A 122 -1.10 21.31 -16.15
CA CYS A 122 -2.14 22.30 -15.90
C CYS A 122 -2.03 22.87 -14.49
N LYS A 123 -1.76 24.17 -14.40
CA LYS A 123 -1.60 24.91 -13.13
C LYS A 123 -2.92 25.43 -12.56
N GLY A 124 -4.08 24.96 -13.02
CA GLY A 124 -5.38 25.42 -12.54
C GLY A 124 -5.52 25.26 -11.02
N ALA A 125 -5.91 26.34 -10.35
CA ALA A 125 -6.17 26.37 -8.92
C ALA A 125 -7.41 27.23 -8.65
N VAL A 126 -8.18 26.87 -7.63
CA VAL A 126 -9.39 27.56 -7.18
C VAL A 126 -9.33 27.61 -5.65
N GLU A 127 -9.56 28.77 -5.07
CA GLU A 127 -9.63 28.92 -3.61
C GLU A 127 -10.89 28.25 -3.06
N LEU A 128 -10.81 27.77 -1.82
CA LEU A 128 -11.98 27.27 -1.07
C LEU A 128 -12.81 28.42 -0.53
#